data_AF-A0A401GRL2-F1
#
_entry.id   AF-A0A401GRL2-F1
#
_cell.length_a   1.000
_cell.length_b   1.000
_cell.length_c   1.000
_cell.angle_alpha   90.00
_cell.angle_beta   90.00
_cell.angle_gamma   90.00
#
_symmetry.space_group_name_H-M   'P 1'
#
loop_
_entity.id
_entity.type
_entity.pdbx_description
1 polymer ?
#
loop_
_entity_poly.entity_id
_entity_poly.type
_entity_poly.pdbx_seq_one_letter_code
_entity_poly.pdbx_strand_id
1 'polypeptide(L)'
;MIYHMDGYRPAKEDALAYLATQMRALPQTDTLEPGDGHAPADIYSRDEIPRNACGLTTLWEMQSLLAKIMPPLAEFTRELFCGVAPGLPNDTLVVGAVAPLSIDGSFHRTWVNWRWNVAGPYLHPVGLSHYIDITGTDPRNWKLLKIVYNYQVFSSTDEFLEAFHNGTLKRLPARTDQPIDVAWSRRERPDIPPTWTTCLFISWMGWEMYLGFDRDMGLSLWDIHFRDERIIYELAPQEAIAHYAGNDPMQSSTAWLDRFFGMVRSHQSSTCVVVLVVVHFQPPRLRLEMVRRK
;
A
#
# COMPACT_ATOMS: atom_id res chain seq x y z
N MET A 1 30.85 3.81 -3.21
CA MET A 1 31.04 3.42 -1.80
C MET A 1 31.34 1.92 -1.78
N ILE A 2 32.57 1.48 -2.08
CA ILE A 2 32.92 0.04 -2.28
C ILE A 2 34.15 -0.40 -1.45
N TYR A 3 34.98 0.54 -0.98
CA TYR A 3 36.27 0.24 -0.32
C TYR A 3 36.19 -0.27 1.13
N HIS A 4 34.98 -0.45 1.69
CA HIS A 4 34.78 -0.65 3.12
C HIS A 4 34.89 -2.12 3.57
N MET A 5 34.34 -3.05 2.80
CA MET A 5 34.28 -4.46 3.22
C MET A 5 35.67 -5.12 3.21
N ASP A 6 36.60 -4.57 2.44
CA ASP A 6 37.94 -5.13 2.25
C ASP A 6 39.04 -4.23 2.87
N GLY A 7 38.67 -3.21 3.67
CA GLY A 7 39.57 -2.18 4.22
C GLY A 7 39.18 -1.64 5.62
N TYR A 8 40.13 -1.01 6.32
CA TYR A 8 40.14 -0.85 7.80
C TYR A 8 39.35 0.34 8.40
N ARG A 9 38.39 0.98 7.71
CA ARG A 9 37.65 2.11 8.30
C ARG A 9 36.14 2.03 8.07
N PRO A 10 35.32 2.05 9.15
CA PRO A 10 33.89 1.99 9.00
C PRO A 10 33.32 3.22 8.28
N ALA A 11 32.29 3.02 7.46
CA ALA A 11 31.54 4.12 6.86
C ALA A 11 30.82 4.91 7.96
N LYS A 12 30.55 6.20 7.72
CA LYS A 12 29.73 6.99 8.65
C LYS A 12 28.30 6.46 8.62
N GLU A 13 27.69 6.36 9.79
CA GLU A 13 26.26 6.07 9.93
C GLU A 13 25.48 7.37 9.75
N ASP A 14 24.54 7.36 8.80
CA ASP A 14 23.65 8.48 8.50
C ASP A 14 22.19 8.01 8.53
N ALA A 15 21.24 8.93 8.77
CA ALA A 15 19.81 8.64 8.75
C ALA A 15 19.09 9.48 7.68
N LEU A 16 18.23 8.84 6.90
CA LEU A 16 17.34 9.52 5.95
C LEU A 16 15.99 9.79 6.61
N ALA A 17 15.55 11.04 6.61
CA ALA A 17 14.25 11.45 7.15
C ALA A 17 13.35 12.01 6.03
N TYR A 18 12.11 11.54 5.96
CA TYR A 18 11.08 12.12 5.11
C TYR A 18 10.24 13.13 5.90
N LEU A 19 10.33 14.41 5.54
CA LEU A 19 9.52 15.46 6.15
C LEU A 19 8.32 15.77 5.23
N ALA A 20 7.13 15.37 5.66
CA ALA A 20 5.88 15.86 5.08
C ALA A 20 5.55 17.22 5.72
N THR A 21 6.20 18.28 5.27
CA THR A 21 5.87 19.65 5.70
C THR A 21 4.45 19.99 5.22
N GLN A 22 3.50 20.10 6.15
CA GLN A 22 2.31 20.90 5.89
C GLN A 22 2.83 22.32 5.68
N MET A 23 2.62 22.90 4.49
CA MET A 23 2.90 24.32 4.23
C MET A 23 2.04 25.20 5.16
N ARG A 24 2.46 25.36 6.41
CA ARG A 24 2.47 26.69 7.01
C ARG A 24 3.68 27.36 6.38
N ALA A 25 3.45 28.42 5.61
CA ALA A 25 4.50 29.35 5.28
C ALA A 25 5.21 29.72 6.60
N LEU A 26 6.41 29.18 6.82
CA LEU A 26 7.29 29.71 7.85
C LEU A 26 7.64 31.13 7.39
N PRO A 27 7.53 32.16 8.25
CA PRO A 27 8.07 33.46 7.92
C PRO A 27 9.55 33.28 7.58
N GLN A 28 10.01 33.89 6.49
CA GLN A 28 11.44 34.00 6.18
C GLN A 28 12.12 34.86 7.24
N THR A 29 12.44 34.27 8.39
CA THR A 29 13.40 34.82 9.35
C THR A 29 14.00 33.64 10.10
N ASP A 30 15.12 33.15 9.61
CA ASP A 30 16.33 32.96 10.40
C ASP A 30 17.42 32.41 9.48
N THR A 31 18.35 33.30 9.13
CA THR A 31 19.66 32.95 8.57
C THR A 31 20.42 32.15 9.64
N LEU A 32 20.43 30.83 9.49
CA LEU A 32 21.39 29.99 10.19
C LEU A 32 22.74 30.09 9.46
N GLU A 33 23.71 30.70 10.15
CA GLU A 33 25.13 30.73 9.78
C GLU A 33 25.65 29.30 9.50
N PRO A 34 26.54 29.12 8.49
CA PRO A 34 27.02 27.81 8.10
C PRO A 34 28.06 27.31 9.12
N GLY A 35 27.67 26.32 9.94
CA GLY A 35 28.62 25.48 10.66
C GLY A 35 29.19 24.42 9.72
N ASP A 36 30.52 24.24 9.75
CA ASP A 36 31.33 23.32 8.94
C ASP A 36 30.98 21.83 9.12
N GLY A 37 29.80 21.44 8.66
CA GLY A 37 29.37 20.05 8.52
C GLY A 37 28.68 19.91 7.18
N HIS A 38 29.40 19.45 6.17
CA HIS A 38 28.79 19.00 4.91
C HIS A 38 27.82 17.86 5.22
N ALA A 39 26.54 18.18 5.43
CA ALA A 39 25.46 17.23 5.32
C ALA A 39 25.49 16.66 3.89
N PRO A 40 25.29 15.35 3.68
CA PRO A 40 25.27 14.76 2.34
C PRO A 40 23.95 15.11 1.64
N ALA A 41 23.74 16.40 1.37
CA ALA A 41 22.56 16.90 0.67
C ALA A 41 22.62 16.65 -0.85
N ASP A 42 23.80 16.32 -1.40
CA ASP A 42 24.07 16.48 -2.84
C ASP A 42 23.90 15.22 -3.71
N ILE A 43 23.58 14.05 -3.15
CA ILE A 43 23.49 12.79 -3.93
C ILE A 43 22.04 12.33 -4.17
N TYR A 44 21.10 12.67 -3.27
CA TYR A 44 19.69 12.22 -3.36
C TYR A 44 18.67 13.36 -3.31
N SER A 45 19.10 14.62 -3.49
CA SER A 45 18.20 15.75 -3.63
C SER A 45 17.41 15.61 -4.94
N ARG A 46 16.20 15.07 -4.83
CA ARG A 46 15.19 15.13 -5.89
C ARG A 46 14.47 16.47 -5.80
N ASP A 47 13.99 16.96 -6.95
CA ASP A 47 13.07 18.09 -7.00
C ASP A 47 11.89 17.85 -6.04
N GLU A 48 11.40 18.93 -5.43
CA GLU A 48 10.27 18.86 -4.51
C GLU A 48 9.05 18.24 -5.22
N ILE A 49 8.52 17.15 -4.66
CA ILE A 49 7.33 16.50 -5.20
C ILE A 49 6.12 17.41 -4.92
N PRO A 50 5.37 17.84 -5.94
CA PRO A 50 4.19 18.68 -5.72
C PRO A 50 3.21 18.03 -4.73
N ARG A 51 2.65 18.80 -3.80
CA ARG A 51 1.72 18.28 -2.78
C ARG A 51 0.57 17.47 -3.36
N ASN A 52 0.04 17.90 -4.51
CA ASN A 52 -1.06 17.22 -5.18
C ASN A 52 -0.64 15.90 -5.86
N ALA A 53 0.65 15.69 -6.10
CA ALA A 53 1.22 14.43 -6.59
C ALA A 53 1.49 13.41 -5.46
N CYS A 54 1.43 13.84 -4.20
CA CYS A 54 1.56 12.93 -3.07
C CYS A 54 0.32 12.02 -2.93
N GLY A 55 0.53 10.76 -2.52
CA GLY A 55 -0.57 9.87 -2.15
C GLY A 55 -1.21 10.23 -0.82
N LEU A 56 -2.30 9.52 -0.49
CA LEU A 56 -2.97 9.63 0.82
C LEU A 56 -2.24 8.77 1.86
N THR A 57 -1.92 9.36 3.00
CA THR A 57 -1.32 8.63 4.14
C THR A 57 -2.37 7.77 4.82
N THR A 58 -3.61 8.27 4.89
CA THR A 58 -4.78 7.54 5.38
C THR A 58 -6.03 7.93 4.59
N LEU A 59 -6.99 7.02 4.46
CA LEU A 59 -8.28 7.33 3.83
C LEU A 59 -9.11 8.36 4.64
N TRP A 60 -8.79 8.53 5.92
CA TRP A 60 -9.43 9.52 6.80
C TRP A 60 -9.23 10.96 6.33
N GLU A 61 -8.20 11.23 5.52
CA GLU A 61 -7.95 12.54 4.93
C GLU A 61 -9.15 13.03 4.11
N MET A 62 -9.95 12.14 3.52
CA MET A 62 -11.12 12.49 2.70
C MET A 62 -12.43 12.58 3.51
N GLN A 63 -12.40 12.30 4.82
CA GLN A 63 -13.60 12.13 5.64
C GLN A 63 -14.51 13.37 5.63
N SER A 64 -13.92 14.55 5.62
CA SER A 64 -14.64 15.84 5.61
C SER A 64 -15.52 16.04 4.37
N LEU A 65 -15.13 15.46 3.22
CA LEU A 65 -15.94 15.47 2.00
C LEU A 65 -16.96 14.33 2.02
N LEU A 66 -16.55 13.12 2.41
CA LEU A 66 -17.43 11.94 2.43
C LEU A 66 -18.59 12.10 3.42
N ALA A 67 -18.35 12.75 4.56
CA ALA A 67 -19.37 13.10 5.55
C ALA A 67 -20.41 14.10 5.03
N LYS A 68 -20.17 14.77 3.89
CA LYS A 68 -21.17 15.60 3.20
C LYS A 68 -21.93 14.83 2.12
N ILE A 69 -21.26 13.88 1.46
CA ILE A 69 -21.81 13.12 0.32
C ILE A 69 -22.73 11.99 0.79
N MET A 70 -22.33 11.25 1.82
CA MET A 70 -23.03 10.00 2.19
C MET A 70 -24.30 10.17 3.00
N PRO A 71 -24.46 11.14 3.92
CA PRO A 71 -25.70 11.26 4.68
C PRO A 71 -26.95 11.48 3.80
N PRO A 72 -26.93 12.32 2.75
CA PRO A 72 -28.05 12.41 1.80
C PRO A 72 -28.37 11.09 1.08
N LEU A 73 -27.36 10.23 0.89
CA LEU A 73 -27.50 8.92 0.25
C LEU A 73 -27.91 7.81 1.24
N ALA A 74 -28.20 8.12 2.51
CA ALA A 74 -28.48 7.13 3.54
C ALA A 74 -29.74 6.30 3.24
N GLU A 75 -30.77 6.89 2.63
CA GLU A 75 -31.97 6.18 2.19
C GLU A 75 -31.62 5.13 1.13
N PHE A 76 -30.99 5.58 0.04
CA PHE A 76 -30.54 4.72 -1.06
C PHE A 76 -29.64 3.58 -0.58
N THR A 77 -28.60 3.89 0.21
CA THR A 77 -27.64 2.90 0.68
C THR A 77 -28.26 1.88 1.63
N ARG A 78 -29.18 2.31 2.50
CA ARG A 78 -29.92 1.41 3.39
C ARG A 78 -30.83 0.47 2.60
N GLU A 79 -31.55 1.00 1.60
CA GLU A 79 -32.45 0.20 0.78
C GLU A 79 -31.70 -0.83 -0.06
N LEU A 80 -30.66 -0.43 -0.78
CA LEU A 80 -29.99 -1.31 -1.74
C LEU A 80 -28.89 -2.17 -1.14
N PHE A 81 -28.21 -1.70 -0.09
CA PHE A 81 -27.02 -2.37 0.44
C PHE A 81 -27.18 -2.84 1.88
N CYS A 82 -28.34 -2.59 2.50
CA CYS A 82 -28.57 -2.83 3.93
C CYS A 82 -27.48 -2.18 4.82
N GLY A 83 -26.90 -1.07 4.35
CA GLY A 83 -25.74 -0.46 4.98
C GLY A 83 -25.70 1.05 4.82
N VAL A 84 -24.97 1.72 5.71
CA VAL A 84 -24.85 3.18 5.76
C VAL A 84 -23.43 3.57 6.17
N ALA A 85 -22.99 4.75 5.74
CA ALA A 85 -21.74 5.36 6.18
C ALA A 85 -21.91 6.86 6.47
N PRO A 86 -22.64 7.25 7.53
CA PRO A 86 -22.73 8.64 7.96
C PRO A 86 -21.40 9.23 8.48
N GLY A 87 -20.33 8.43 8.59
CA GLY A 87 -19.05 8.86 9.13
C GLY A 87 -18.89 8.58 10.62
N LEU A 88 -19.59 7.57 11.14
CA LEU A 88 -19.57 7.16 12.54
C LEU A 88 -18.73 5.89 12.74
N PRO A 89 -18.27 5.59 13.98
CA PRO A 89 -17.47 4.39 14.25
C PRO A 89 -18.19 3.06 13.93
N ASN A 90 -19.52 3.07 13.88
CA ASN A 90 -20.35 1.91 13.59
C ASN A 90 -20.86 1.86 12.13
N ASP A 91 -20.21 2.62 11.23
CA ASP A 91 -20.52 2.58 9.80
C ASP A 91 -20.42 1.14 9.27
N THR A 92 -21.47 0.71 8.57
CA THR A 92 -21.56 -0.64 7.99
C THR A 92 -21.04 -0.69 6.55
N LEU A 93 -20.75 0.48 5.96
CA LEU A 93 -20.02 0.62 4.72
C LEU A 93 -18.66 1.26 4.99
N VAL A 94 -17.62 0.80 4.29
CA VAL A 94 -16.26 1.34 4.35
C VAL A 94 -15.84 1.83 2.97
N VAL A 95 -15.11 2.94 2.96
CA VAL A 95 -14.56 3.55 1.75
C VAL A 95 -13.26 2.86 1.33
N GLY A 96 -13.09 2.66 0.04
CA GLY A 96 -11.80 2.43 -0.60
C GLY A 96 -11.47 3.55 -1.57
N ALA A 97 -10.19 3.77 -1.85
CA ALA A 97 -9.71 4.70 -2.87
C ALA A 97 -8.74 4.00 -3.82
N VAL A 98 -8.42 4.67 -4.92
CA VAL A 98 -7.43 4.22 -5.91
C VAL A 98 -6.24 5.17 -5.97
N ALA A 99 -5.14 4.66 -6.52
CA ALA A 99 -3.98 5.44 -6.95
C ALA A 99 -3.60 5.06 -8.39
N PRO A 100 -2.91 5.94 -9.13
CA PRO A 100 -2.43 7.26 -8.73
C PRO A 100 -3.55 8.31 -8.62
N LEU A 101 -3.35 9.32 -7.77
CA LEU A 101 -4.31 10.42 -7.57
C LEU A 101 -3.98 11.65 -8.42
N SER A 102 -2.76 11.67 -8.95
CA SER A 102 -2.23 12.67 -9.86
C SER A 102 -0.97 12.13 -10.51
N ILE A 103 -0.60 12.69 -11.65
CA ILE A 103 0.63 12.33 -12.36
C ILE A 103 1.65 13.48 -12.26
N ASP A 104 1.18 14.73 -12.35
CA ASP A 104 2.01 15.94 -12.44
C ASP A 104 1.77 16.93 -11.29
N GLY A 105 0.81 16.66 -10.40
CA GLY A 105 0.44 17.55 -9.31
C GLY A 105 -0.45 18.74 -9.71
N SER A 106 -0.91 18.80 -10.97
CA SER A 106 -1.87 19.84 -11.40
C SER A 106 -3.24 19.70 -10.72
N PHE A 107 -3.62 18.48 -10.36
CA PHE A 107 -4.81 18.14 -9.60
C PHE A 107 -4.52 17.03 -8.59
N HIS A 108 -5.45 16.77 -7.67
CA HIS A 108 -5.46 15.62 -6.78
C HIS A 108 -6.87 15.02 -6.79
N ARG A 109 -7.09 13.98 -7.60
CA ARG A 109 -8.42 13.40 -7.88
C ARG A 109 -8.36 11.90 -7.78
N THR A 110 -9.43 11.28 -7.27
CA THR A 110 -9.47 9.82 -7.14
C THR A 110 -10.89 9.30 -7.26
N TRP A 111 -11.00 8.03 -7.64
CA TRP A 111 -12.22 7.26 -7.50
C TRP A 111 -12.26 6.66 -6.09
N VAL A 112 -13.40 6.85 -5.42
CA VAL A 112 -13.71 6.17 -4.18
C VAL A 112 -14.85 5.19 -4.38
N ASN A 113 -14.73 4.00 -3.80
CA ASN A 113 -15.75 2.96 -3.88
C ASN A 113 -16.19 2.51 -2.50
N TRP A 114 -17.39 1.94 -2.44
CA TRP A 114 -17.98 1.47 -1.19
C TRP A 114 -18.03 -0.05 -1.12
N ARG A 115 -17.84 -0.55 0.10
CA ARG A 115 -17.81 -1.98 0.42
C ARG A 115 -18.47 -2.18 1.78
N TRP A 116 -18.93 -3.37 2.06
CA TRP A 116 -19.34 -3.68 3.44
C TRP A 116 -18.16 -3.68 4.39
N ASN A 117 -18.38 -3.12 5.57
CA ASN A 117 -17.43 -3.06 6.65
C ASN A 117 -17.44 -4.37 7.45
N VAL A 118 -16.97 -5.44 6.80
CA VAL A 118 -16.86 -6.80 7.35
C VAL A 118 -15.45 -7.34 7.14
N ALA A 119 -15.12 -8.50 7.70
CA ALA A 119 -13.83 -9.15 7.46
C ALA A 119 -13.65 -9.43 5.95
N GLY A 120 -12.50 -9.04 5.40
CA GLY A 120 -12.22 -9.13 3.96
C GLY A 120 -13.07 -8.17 3.10
N PRO A 121 -13.11 -6.85 3.40
CA PRO A 121 -14.05 -5.92 2.75
C PRO A 121 -13.83 -5.77 1.24
N TYR A 122 -12.60 -6.05 0.75
CA TYR A 122 -12.27 -6.08 -0.68
C TYR A 122 -13.13 -7.05 -1.51
N LEU A 123 -13.68 -8.07 -0.85
CA LEU A 123 -14.50 -9.11 -1.47
C LEU A 123 -16.01 -8.79 -1.45
N HIS A 124 -16.38 -7.67 -0.84
CA HIS A 124 -17.76 -7.23 -0.65
C HIS A 124 -18.04 -5.84 -1.26
N PRO A 125 -17.75 -5.60 -2.55
CA PRO A 125 -18.09 -4.33 -3.20
C PRO A 125 -19.61 -4.18 -3.38
N VAL A 126 -20.11 -2.95 -3.23
CA VAL A 126 -21.55 -2.65 -3.43
C VAL A 126 -21.87 -1.99 -4.78
N GLY A 127 -20.85 -1.76 -5.61
CA GLY A 127 -21.01 -1.20 -6.96
C GLY A 127 -21.31 0.29 -7.03
N LEU A 128 -21.17 1.02 -5.91
CA LEU A 128 -21.26 2.48 -5.84
C LEU A 128 -19.85 3.10 -5.87
N SER A 129 -19.63 4.01 -6.81
CA SER A 129 -18.37 4.77 -6.94
C SER A 129 -18.62 6.27 -7.01
N HIS A 130 -17.70 7.05 -6.45
CA HIS A 130 -17.69 8.51 -6.58
C HIS A 130 -16.35 8.96 -7.14
N TYR A 131 -16.37 9.94 -8.03
CA TYR A 131 -15.17 10.65 -8.45
C TYR A 131 -15.08 11.94 -7.67
N ILE A 132 -13.98 12.13 -6.95
CA ILE A 132 -13.79 13.28 -6.07
C ILE A 132 -12.55 14.07 -6.47
N ASP A 133 -12.63 15.38 -6.28
CA ASP A 133 -11.51 16.30 -6.40
C ASP A 133 -11.17 16.83 -5.01
N ILE A 134 -9.99 16.45 -4.54
CA ILE A 134 -9.42 16.82 -3.25
C ILE A 134 -8.15 17.66 -3.44
N THR A 135 -8.06 18.39 -4.56
CA THR A 135 -6.93 19.27 -4.87
C THR A 135 -6.76 20.36 -3.80
N GLY A 136 -5.51 20.56 -3.36
CA GLY A 136 -5.18 21.54 -2.33
C GLY A 136 -5.47 21.06 -0.90
N THR A 137 -5.20 21.92 0.08
CA THR A 137 -5.24 21.57 1.50
C THR A 137 -6.50 21.99 2.24
N ASP A 138 -7.40 22.74 1.59
CA ASP A 138 -8.64 23.23 2.19
C ASP A 138 -9.84 22.34 1.82
N PRO A 139 -10.41 21.56 2.75
CA PRO A 139 -11.52 20.67 2.48
C PRO A 139 -12.83 21.35 2.07
N ARG A 140 -12.91 22.68 2.20
CA ARG A 140 -14.07 23.46 1.72
C ARG A 140 -14.10 23.58 0.20
N ASN A 141 -12.95 23.46 -0.46
CA ASN A 141 -12.82 23.54 -1.92
C ASN A 141 -12.94 22.17 -2.60
N TRP A 142 -12.92 21.10 -1.82
CA TRP A 142 -13.06 19.74 -2.34
C TRP A 142 -14.50 19.48 -2.79
N LYS A 143 -14.64 18.69 -3.86
CA LYS A 143 -15.91 18.53 -4.57
C LYS A 143 -16.12 17.10 -5.04
N LEU A 144 -17.39 16.69 -5.00
CA LEU A 144 -17.88 15.56 -5.76
C LEU A 144 -17.95 15.95 -7.24
N LEU A 145 -17.33 15.17 -8.12
CA LEU A 145 -17.36 15.40 -9.56
C LEU A 145 -18.39 14.51 -10.26
N LYS A 146 -18.47 13.24 -9.86
CA LYS A 146 -19.38 12.25 -10.46
C LYS A 146 -19.79 11.18 -9.45
N ILE A 147 -21.00 10.65 -9.62
CA ILE A 147 -21.45 9.38 -9.02
C ILE A 147 -21.60 8.37 -10.15
N VAL A 148 -21.08 7.16 -9.95
CA VAL A 148 -21.24 6.05 -10.89
C VAL A 148 -21.87 4.87 -10.17
N TYR A 149 -23.01 4.42 -10.69
CA TYR A 149 -23.73 3.25 -10.19
C TYR A 149 -24.36 2.49 -11.37
N ASN A 150 -24.04 1.20 -11.48
CA ASN A 150 -24.51 0.33 -12.57
C ASN A 150 -24.33 0.96 -13.98
N TYR A 151 -23.11 1.44 -14.26
CA TYR A 151 -22.71 2.12 -15.51
C TYR A 151 -23.47 3.42 -15.84
N GLN A 152 -24.33 3.90 -14.93
CA GLN A 152 -24.94 5.22 -15.05
C GLN A 152 -24.06 6.24 -14.36
N VAL A 153 -23.92 7.40 -14.97
CA VAL A 153 -23.05 8.49 -14.51
C VAL A 153 -23.91 9.70 -14.19
N PHE A 154 -23.78 10.22 -12.98
CA PHE A 154 -24.51 11.39 -12.48
C PHE A 154 -23.52 12.47 -12.08
N SER A 155 -23.89 13.74 -12.24
CA SER A 155 -23.03 14.90 -11.96
C SER A 155 -23.17 15.42 -10.53
N SER A 156 -24.26 15.09 -9.83
CA SER A 156 -24.50 15.51 -8.46
C SER A 156 -25.27 14.44 -7.67
N THR A 157 -25.28 14.60 -6.35
CA THR A 157 -26.12 13.81 -5.44
C THR A 157 -27.61 14.00 -5.73
N ASP A 158 -28.03 15.23 -6.07
CA ASP A 158 -29.43 15.55 -6.33
C ASP A 158 -29.94 14.84 -7.59
N GLU A 159 -29.17 14.87 -8.69
CA GLU A 159 -29.49 14.17 -9.94
C GLU A 159 -29.61 12.65 -9.73
N PHE A 160 -28.71 12.10 -8.91
CA PHE A 160 -28.72 10.69 -8.56
C PHE A 160 -29.95 10.31 -7.71
N LEU A 161 -30.28 11.12 -6.70
CA LEU A 161 -31.44 10.90 -5.84
C LEU A 161 -32.76 11.10 -6.60
N GLU A 162 -32.83 12.07 -7.51
CA GLU A 162 -33.99 12.24 -8.39
C GLU A 162 -34.24 10.99 -9.23
N ALA A 163 -33.19 10.42 -9.83
CA ALA A 163 -33.30 9.17 -10.58
C ALA A 163 -33.75 7.99 -9.70
N PHE A 164 -33.27 7.95 -8.45
CA PHE A 164 -33.67 6.95 -7.45
C PHE A 164 -35.15 7.07 -7.06
N HIS A 165 -35.61 8.28 -6.69
CA HIS A 165 -36.98 8.54 -6.24
C HIS A 165 -38.00 8.43 -7.38
N ASN A 166 -37.64 8.84 -8.60
CA ASN A 166 -38.50 8.71 -9.77
C ASN A 166 -38.50 7.28 -10.37
N GLY A 167 -37.75 6.35 -9.77
CA GLY A 167 -37.70 4.94 -10.21
C GLY A 167 -37.01 4.72 -11.56
N THR A 168 -36.25 5.71 -12.06
CA THR A 168 -35.53 5.61 -13.35
C THR A 168 -34.13 5.02 -13.19
N LEU A 169 -33.59 4.99 -11.95
CA LEU A 169 -32.30 4.41 -11.64
C LEU A 169 -32.27 2.90 -11.95
N LYS A 170 -31.42 2.48 -12.89
CA LYS A 170 -31.19 1.05 -13.16
C LYS A 170 -30.41 0.40 -12.02
N ARG A 171 -31.05 -0.46 -11.23
CA ARG A 171 -30.46 -1.13 -10.07
C ARG A 171 -29.65 -2.36 -10.48
N LEU A 172 -28.58 -2.64 -9.73
CA LEU A 172 -27.91 -3.94 -9.83
C LEU A 172 -28.85 -5.05 -9.35
N PRO A 173 -28.75 -6.27 -9.89
CA PRO A 173 -29.48 -7.42 -9.36
C PRO A 173 -29.19 -7.61 -7.87
N ALA A 174 -30.19 -8.04 -7.10
CA ALA A 174 -29.97 -8.44 -5.72
C ALA A 174 -28.99 -9.62 -5.69
N ARG A 175 -27.95 -9.53 -4.86
CA ARG A 175 -27.03 -10.65 -4.63
C ARG A 175 -27.74 -11.68 -3.75
N THR A 176 -27.96 -12.88 -4.30
CA THR A 176 -28.64 -13.96 -3.59
C THR A 176 -27.76 -14.65 -2.53
N ASP A 177 -26.45 -14.43 -2.59
CA ASP A 177 -25.44 -14.89 -1.62
C ASP A 177 -25.29 -13.94 -0.42
N GLN A 178 -26.09 -12.87 -0.39
CA GLN A 178 -26.04 -11.79 0.58
C GLN A 178 -27.39 -11.72 1.31
N PRO A 179 -27.42 -11.83 2.66
CA PRO A 179 -26.59 -10.99 3.53
C PRO A 179 -25.77 -11.68 4.65
N ILE A 180 -25.67 -13.01 4.76
CA ILE A 180 -25.38 -13.63 6.08
C ILE A 180 -24.08 -14.45 6.18
N ASP A 181 -23.49 -14.95 5.09
CA ASP A 181 -22.21 -15.67 5.18
C ASP A 181 -21.02 -14.83 4.71
N VAL A 182 -20.36 -14.18 5.67
CA VAL A 182 -19.07 -13.50 5.48
C VAL A 182 -17.92 -14.28 6.15
N ALA A 183 -18.17 -15.50 6.64
CA ALA A 183 -17.16 -16.28 7.32
C ALA A 183 -16.02 -16.68 6.37
N TRP A 184 -16.35 -16.98 5.12
CA TRP A 184 -15.39 -17.34 4.07
C TRP A 184 -14.38 -16.22 3.75
N SER A 185 -14.71 -14.96 4.02
CA SER A 185 -13.81 -13.81 3.78
C SER A 185 -12.96 -13.45 5.00
N ARG A 186 -13.14 -14.16 6.13
CA ARG A 186 -12.32 -14.00 7.33
C ARG A 186 -11.03 -14.82 7.20
N ARG A 187 -9.91 -14.22 7.63
CA ARG A 187 -8.66 -14.95 7.89
C ARG A 187 -8.53 -15.17 9.38
N GLU A 188 -8.22 -16.40 9.77
CA GLU A 188 -7.85 -16.74 11.14
C GLU A 188 -6.33 -16.94 11.18
N ARG A 189 -5.68 -16.29 12.15
CA ARG A 189 -4.26 -16.51 12.39
C ARG A 189 -4.14 -17.70 13.34
N PRO A 190 -3.41 -18.76 12.98
CA PRO A 190 -3.08 -19.81 13.93
C PRO A 190 -2.24 -19.22 15.08
N ASP A 191 -2.52 -19.63 16.33
CA ASP A 191 -1.74 -19.24 17.52
C ASP A 191 -0.38 -19.95 17.54
N ILE A 192 0.50 -19.55 16.63
CA ILE A 192 1.88 -20.03 16.59
C ILE A 192 2.75 -18.98 17.28
N PRO A 193 3.43 -19.33 18.38
CA PRO A 193 4.35 -18.39 19.02
C PRO A 193 5.47 -18.04 18.03
N PRO A 194 5.76 -16.75 17.83
CA PRO A 194 6.78 -16.35 16.89
C PRO A 194 8.15 -16.82 17.39
N THR A 195 8.91 -17.44 16.50
CA THR A 195 10.32 -17.76 16.74
C THR A 195 11.15 -16.61 16.20
N TRP A 196 11.94 -15.99 17.08
CA TRP A 196 12.75 -14.84 16.73
C TRP A 196 14.22 -15.23 16.67
N THR A 197 14.89 -14.82 15.60
CA THR A 197 16.34 -14.82 15.51
C THR A 197 16.79 -13.47 15.01
N THR A 198 17.69 -12.83 15.76
CA THR A 198 18.24 -11.49 15.48
C THR A 198 19.48 -11.54 14.58
N CYS A 199 19.66 -12.60 13.81
CA CYS A 199 20.87 -12.79 13.02
C CYS A 199 20.74 -12.01 11.71
N LEU A 200 21.46 -10.89 11.61
CA LEU A 200 21.60 -10.08 10.39
C LEU A 200 22.65 -10.65 9.43
N PHE A 201 23.19 -11.84 9.73
CA PHE A 201 24.18 -12.54 8.92
C PHE A 201 23.75 -14.01 8.78
N ILE A 202 23.86 -14.55 7.57
CA ILE A 202 23.60 -15.95 7.27
C ILE A 202 24.89 -16.58 6.79
N SER A 203 25.28 -17.70 7.40
CA SER A 203 26.30 -18.61 6.85
C SER A 203 25.68 -20.01 6.72
N TRP A 204 25.64 -20.55 5.50
CA TRP A 204 24.99 -21.82 5.22
C TRP A 204 25.59 -22.51 4.00
N MET A 205 26.16 -23.71 4.17
CA MET A 205 26.68 -24.55 3.08
C MET A 205 27.65 -23.82 2.12
N GLY A 206 28.49 -22.94 2.65
CA GLY A 206 29.44 -22.12 1.89
C GLY A 206 28.86 -20.83 1.31
N TRP A 207 27.59 -20.52 1.57
CA TRP A 207 27.01 -19.21 1.34
C TRP A 207 27.20 -18.32 2.55
N GLU A 208 27.55 -17.06 2.31
CA GLU A 208 27.59 -16.02 3.34
C GLU A 208 26.91 -14.77 2.83
N MET A 209 26.08 -14.12 3.65
CA MET A 209 25.40 -12.88 3.28
C MET A 209 24.87 -12.13 4.50
N TYR A 210 24.72 -10.82 4.37
CA TYR A 210 24.08 -9.96 5.35
C TYR A 210 22.64 -9.64 4.96
N LEU A 211 21.76 -9.54 5.96
CA LEU A 211 20.38 -9.11 5.78
C LEU A 211 20.26 -7.63 6.10
N GLY A 212 19.75 -6.85 5.16
CA GLY A 212 19.32 -5.47 5.36
C GLY A 212 17.80 -5.39 5.41
N PHE A 213 17.26 -4.34 6.04
CA PHE A 213 15.82 -4.14 6.12
C PHE A 213 15.46 -2.66 6.13
N ASP A 214 14.57 -2.24 5.23
CA ASP A 214 14.06 -0.87 5.18
C ASP A 214 12.53 -0.83 5.08
N ARG A 215 11.92 0.32 5.38
CA ARG A 215 10.46 0.49 5.41
C ARG A 215 9.81 0.27 4.03
N ASP A 216 10.49 0.69 2.98
CA ASP A 216 9.96 0.84 1.63
C ASP A 216 9.85 -0.53 0.97
N MET A 217 10.94 -1.28 0.93
CA MET A 217 11.07 -2.53 0.18
C MET A 217 11.34 -3.77 1.05
N GLY A 218 11.62 -3.58 2.34
CA GLY A 218 11.82 -4.68 3.27
C GLY A 218 13.19 -5.32 3.13
N LEU A 219 13.22 -6.65 2.92
CA LEU A 219 14.45 -7.44 2.95
C LEU A 219 15.38 -7.12 1.78
N SER A 220 16.63 -6.81 2.09
CA SER A 220 17.75 -6.76 1.15
C SER A 220 18.84 -7.75 1.58
N LEU A 221 19.61 -8.23 0.60
CA LEU A 221 20.77 -9.10 0.82
C LEU A 221 22.04 -8.35 0.40
N TRP A 222 23.04 -8.34 1.27
CA TRP A 222 24.28 -7.60 1.07
C TRP A 222 25.48 -8.51 1.18
N ASP A 223 26.52 -8.21 0.40
CA ASP A 223 27.80 -8.91 0.39
C ASP A 223 27.62 -10.43 0.34
N ILE A 224 27.07 -10.92 -0.78
CA ILE A 224 26.76 -12.32 -0.98
C ILE A 224 28.00 -13.02 -1.51
N HIS A 225 28.52 -13.97 -0.73
CA HIS A 225 29.64 -14.84 -1.07
C HIS A 225 29.20 -16.27 -1.31
N PHE A 226 29.93 -16.97 -2.18
CA PHE A 226 29.91 -18.42 -2.25
C PHE A 226 31.35 -18.95 -2.23
N ARG A 227 31.67 -19.77 -1.22
CA ARG A 227 33.02 -20.35 -1.00
C ARG A 227 34.12 -19.27 -1.00
N ASP A 228 33.97 -18.28 -0.12
CA ASP A 228 34.91 -17.18 0.11
C ASP A 228 35.09 -16.20 -1.07
N GLU A 229 34.23 -16.29 -2.09
CA GLU A 229 34.23 -15.36 -3.23
C GLU A 229 32.93 -14.55 -3.28
N ARG A 230 33.04 -13.22 -3.25
CA ARG A 230 31.91 -12.28 -3.43
C ARG A 230 31.38 -12.40 -4.85
N ILE A 231 30.11 -12.76 -4.99
CA ILE A 231 29.44 -12.85 -6.30
C ILE A 231 28.44 -11.71 -6.53
N ILE A 232 27.84 -11.16 -5.46
CA ILE A 232 26.86 -10.06 -5.53
C ILE A 232 27.11 -9.10 -4.37
N TYR A 233 27.23 -7.81 -4.66
CA TYR A 233 27.38 -6.78 -3.62
C TYR A 233 26.05 -6.45 -2.93
N GLU A 234 24.98 -6.29 -3.70
CA GLU A 234 23.64 -5.97 -3.21
C GLU A 234 22.59 -6.67 -4.09
N LEU A 235 21.62 -7.31 -3.43
CA LEU A 235 20.41 -7.81 -4.05
C LEU A 235 19.21 -7.33 -3.23
N ALA A 236 18.47 -6.35 -3.75
CA ALA A 236 17.35 -5.73 -3.07
C ALA A 236 16.17 -5.50 -4.03
N PRO A 237 14.92 -5.78 -3.61
CA PRO A 237 13.75 -5.40 -4.39
C PRO A 237 13.65 -3.88 -4.48
N GLN A 238 13.18 -3.36 -5.63
CA GLN A 238 13.14 -1.90 -5.89
C GLN A 238 11.73 -1.33 -5.93
N GLU A 239 10.75 -2.13 -6.36
CA GLU A 239 9.32 -1.79 -6.39
C GLU A 239 8.48 -3.07 -6.52
N ALA A 240 7.21 -3.02 -6.11
CA ALA A 240 6.17 -3.97 -6.50
C ALA A 240 4.98 -3.21 -7.11
N ILE A 241 4.50 -3.68 -8.27
CA ILE A 241 3.48 -2.99 -9.04
C ILE A 241 2.26 -3.90 -9.19
N ALA A 242 1.08 -3.35 -8.91
CA ALA A 242 -0.18 -3.99 -9.20
C ALA A 242 -1.04 -3.08 -10.09
N HIS A 243 -0.97 -3.32 -11.39
CA HIS A 243 -1.75 -2.62 -12.41
C HIS A 243 -3.01 -3.41 -12.73
N TYR A 244 -4.16 -2.77 -12.53
CA TYR A 244 -5.47 -3.36 -12.76
C TYR A 244 -6.10 -2.81 -14.03
N ALA A 245 -7.04 -3.58 -14.55
CA ALA A 245 -7.98 -3.14 -15.57
C ALA A 245 -9.35 -3.75 -15.23
N GLY A 246 -10.41 -3.01 -15.49
CA GLY A 246 -11.77 -3.46 -15.27
C GLY A 246 -12.78 -2.54 -15.92
N ASN A 247 -14.04 -2.92 -15.89
CA ASN A 247 -15.14 -2.12 -16.44
C ASN A 247 -15.67 -1.06 -15.47
N ASP A 248 -15.35 -1.16 -14.18
CA ASP A 248 -15.64 -0.13 -13.20
C ASP A 248 -14.51 0.90 -13.11
N PRO A 249 -14.83 2.14 -12.68
CA PRO A 249 -13.84 3.21 -12.62
C PRO A 249 -12.68 2.96 -11.64
N MET A 250 -12.90 2.15 -10.60
CA MET A 250 -11.85 1.83 -9.62
C MET A 250 -10.80 0.92 -10.26
N GLN A 251 -11.21 -0.25 -10.79
CA GLN A 251 -10.29 -1.21 -11.38
C GLN A 251 -9.58 -0.66 -12.62
N SER A 252 -10.27 0.13 -13.45
CA SER A 252 -9.67 0.73 -14.66
C SER A 252 -8.62 1.81 -14.41
N SER A 253 -8.63 2.44 -13.24
CA SER A 253 -7.70 3.54 -12.90
C SER A 253 -6.62 3.16 -11.90
N THR A 254 -6.62 1.92 -11.42
CA THR A 254 -5.73 1.48 -10.35
C THR A 254 -4.38 1.00 -10.90
N ALA A 255 -3.31 1.67 -10.50
CA ALA A 255 -1.94 1.23 -10.65
C ALA A 255 -1.17 1.48 -9.35
N TRP A 256 -1.07 0.46 -8.50
CA TRP A 256 -0.36 0.55 -7.24
C TRP A 256 1.15 0.46 -7.43
N LEU A 257 1.87 1.30 -6.68
CA LEU A 257 3.31 1.25 -6.48
C LEU A 257 3.54 1.02 -4.98
N ASP A 258 3.78 -0.22 -4.58
CA ASP A 258 3.66 -0.65 -3.18
C ASP A 258 4.75 -0.08 -2.27
N ARG A 259 5.87 0.36 -2.84
CA ARG A 259 6.89 1.15 -2.13
C ARG A 259 6.28 2.37 -1.43
N PHE A 260 5.25 2.99 -2.01
CA PHE A 260 4.54 4.10 -1.38
C PHE A 260 3.96 3.70 -0.01
N PHE A 261 3.34 2.53 0.10
CA PHE A 261 2.74 2.04 1.36
C PHE A 261 3.78 1.47 2.32
N GLY A 262 4.89 0.98 1.77
CA GLY A 262 5.97 0.30 2.47
C GLY A 262 5.65 -1.19 2.59
N MET A 263 6.46 -2.02 1.95
CA MET A 263 6.33 -3.48 1.92
C MET A 263 6.38 -4.11 3.33
N VAL A 264 7.01 -3.42 4.27
CA VAL A 264 7.09 -3.84 5.69
C VAL A 264 5.81 -3.54 6.44
N ARG A 265 5.15 -2.41 6.17
CA ARG A 265 3.98 -1.96 6.94
C ARG A 265 2.76 -2.85 6.69
N SER A 266 2.67 -3.45 5.51
CA SER A 266 1.63 -4.42 5.13
C SER A 266 1.86 -5.81 5.75
N HIS A 267 3.03 -6.09 6.34
CA HIS A 267 3.21 -7.23 7.24
C HIS A 267 2.48 -6.93 8.55
N GLN A 268 1.21 -7.34 8.64
CA GLN A 268 0.44 -7.20 9.87
C GLN A 268 1.17 -7.87 11.05
N SER A 269 1.52 -7.07 12.06
CA SER A 269 2.11 -7.45 13.35
C SER A 269 3.44 -8.22 13.22
N SER A 270 4.51 -7.43 13.11
CA SER A 270 5.93 -7.81 13.19
C SER A 270 6.36 -8.85 12.16
N THR A 271 7.68 -9.00 12.00
CA THR A 271 8.37 -10.29 11.75
C THR A 271 9.21 -10.28 10.49
N CYS A 272 10.52 -10.37 10.71
CA CYS A 272 11.45 -10.96 9.77
C CYS A 272 11.09 -12.45 9.67
N VAL A 273 10.34 -12.85 8.64
CA VAL A 273 10.09 -14.26 8.37
C VAL A 273 11.29 -14.77 7.58
N VAL A 274 12.33 -15.22 8.28
CA VAL A 274 13.26 -16.17 7.66
C VAL A 274 12.53 -17.51 7.65
N VAL A 275 11.98 -17.89 6.50
CA VAL A 275 11.57 -19.27 6.28
C VAL A 275 12.85 -20.09 6.32
N LEU A 276 13.11 -20.76 7.44
CA LEU A 276 14.13 -21.79 7.51
C LEU A 276 13.64 -22.94 6.61
N VAL A 277 13.98 -22.90 5.33
CA VAL A 277 13.78 -24.04 4.43
C VAL A 277 14.78 -25.11 4.87
N VAL A 278 14.38 -25.94 5.82
CA VAL A 278 15.12 -27.17 6.14
C VAL A 278 14.88 -28.14 4.98
N VAL A 279 15.71 -28.05 3.95
CA VAL A 279 15.77 -29.08 2.92
C VAL A 279 16.37 -30.34 3.55
N HIS A 280 15.51 -31.27 3.96
CA HIS A 280 15.94 -32.61 4.33
C HIS A 280 16.44 -33.33 3.07
N PHE A 281 17.75 -33.32 2.83
CA PHE A 281 18.36 -34.25 1.90
C PHE A 281 18.41 -35.64 2.55
N GLN A 282 17.58 -36.56 2.07
CA GLN A 282 17.88 -37.98 2.30
C GLN A 282 19.21 -38.30 1.57
N PRO A 283 20.20 -38.89 2.26
CA PRO A 283 21.46 -39.24 1.60
C PRO A 283 21.21 -40.30 0.51
N PRO A 284 21.90 -40.21 -0.64
CA PRO A 284 21.77 -41.21 -1.69
C PRO A 284 22.29 -42.56 -1.18
N ARG A 285 21.48 -43.61 -1.35
CA ARG A 285 21.94 -44.99 -1.12
C ARG A 285 23.09 -45.29 -2.08
N LEU A 286 24.30 -45.39 -1.54
CA LEU A 286 25.47 -45.92 -2.24
C LEU A 286 25.14 -47.33 -2.73
N ARG A 287 25.00 -47.49 -4.06
CA ARG A 287 24.96 -48.80 -4.71
C ARG A 287 26.39 -49.17 -5.08
N LEU A 288 27.00 -50.07 -4.33
CA LEU A 288 28.27 -50.70 -4.68
C LEU A 288 28.05 -51.59 -5.91
N GLU A 289 28.48 -51.14 -7.10
CA GLU A 289 28.65 -52.02 -8.25
C GLU A 289 30.08 -52.56 -8.27
N MET A 290 30.18 -53.89 -8.16
CA MET A 290 31.43 -54.63 -8.17
C MET A 290 31.86 -54.86 -9.63
N VAL A 291 32.77 -54.04 -10.14
CA VAL A 291 33.35 -54.24 -11.48
C VAL A 291 34.39 -55.36 -11.41
N ARG A 292 34.06 -56.56 -11.89
CA ARG A 292 35.07 -57.58 -12.21
C ARG A 292 35.81 -57.15 -13.48
N ARG A 293 37.10 -56.85 -13.35
CA ARG A 293 38.02 -56.87 -14.51
C ARG A 293 38.21 -58.32 -14.97
N LYS A 294 38.27 -58.52 -16.28
CA LYS A 294 38.63 -59.80 -16.92
C LYS A 294 40.03 -60.24 -16.50
#